data_AF-A0A6N9C3D1-F1
#
_entry.id   AF-A0A6N9C3D1-F1
#
_cell.length_a   1.000
_cell.length_b   1.000
_cell.length_c   1.000
_cell.angle_alpha   90.00
_cell.angle_beta   90.00
_cell.angle_gamma   90.00
#
_symmetry.space_group_name_H-M   'P 1'
#
loop_
_entity.id
_entity.type
_entity.pdbx_description
1 polymer ?
#
loop_
_entity_poly.entity_id
_entity_poly.type
_entity_poly.pdbx_seq_one_letter_code
_entity_poly.pdbx_strand_id
1 'polypeptide(L)'
;MVDSMSKPKQMMAFDRFELTGGGYIFHDDDDPYFEETSEEEIPGDPLRDHKKCPYCSTKLLKVEDEVYEKDSHREYCLWYCQNCRFWQARLYSDPYRACIPPADHWAYLSKLRKFNKNLPEGCSEELAVYIRAHPNLLYSFDPTCFEKFVADVFRANYTHAEVLHVGGPNDGGVDVLLIDAEKEEWLIQVKHRETQNIAERVSTIRDILGAMVVKGVGRGIVVSTANRFSPQAIQAAAEAKVEPYGMTVQLVDSGIFNRMLDPVLPDRPWLSPITQLDAELAGYLADEIPSNNQLELFTTTQLFGLN
;
A
#
# COMPACT_ATOMS: atom_id res chain seq x y z
N MET A 1 -17.80 28.54 18.31
CA MET A 1 -17.76 28.85 16.87
C MET A 1 -16.68 27.96 16.29
N VAL A 2 -17.12 27.03 15.45
CA VAL A 2 -16.34 25.90 14.92
C VAL A 2 -15.45 26.47 13.81
N ASP A 3 -14.13 26.47 14.03
CA ASP A 3 -13.17 26.87 13.00
C ASP A 3 -12.69 25.63 12.24
N SER A 4 -12.66 25.77 10.93
CA SER A 4 -12.71 24.71 9.95
C SER A 4 -11.40 23.91 9.89
N MET A 5 -11.47 22.63 10.24
CA MET A 5 -10.46 21.64 9.86
C MET A 5 -10.49 21.45 8.33
N SER A 6 -9.52 22.07 7.67
CA SER A 6 -9.12 21.77 6.29
C SER A 6 -8.81 20.27 6.17
N LYS A 7 -9.71 19.50 5.54
CA LYS A 7 -9.45 18.11 5.16
C LYS A 7 -8.17 18.04 4.30
N PRO A 8 -7.26 17.07 4.54
CA PRO A 8 -6.13 16.87 3.65
C PRO A 8 -6.66 16.53 2.25
N LYS A 9 -6.28 17.32 1.25
CA LYS A 9 -6.54 17.01 -0.16
C LYS A 9 -5.75 15.74 -0.49
N GLN A 10 -6.42 14.60 -0.63
CA GLN A 10 -5.90 13.46 -1.37
C GLN A 10 -5.55 13.98 -2.77
N MET A 11 -4.27 14.19 -3.01
CA MET A 11 -3.75 14.71 -4.27
C MET A 11 -3.00 13.57 -4.96
N MET A 12 -3.76 12.55 -5.39
CA MET A 12 -3.30 11.71 -6.48
C MET A 12 -3.34 12.57 -7.75
N ALA A 13 -2.18 12.78 -8.36
CA ALA A 13 -2.12 13.45 -9.66
C ALA A 13 -2.57 12.46 -10.72
N PHE A 14 -3.71 12.76 -11.36
CA PHE A 14 -4.25 11.99 -12.48
C PHE A 14 -3.79 12.65 -13.78
N ASP A 15 -3.14 11.89 -14.66
CA ASP A 15 -2.98 12.30 -16.04
C ASP A 15 -4.14 11.69 -16.83
N ARG A 16 -5.13 12.51 -17.21
CA ARG A 16 -6.17 12.13 -18.17
C ARG A 16 -5.54 12.21 -19.56
N PHE A 17 -5.34 11.06 -20.19
CA PHE A 17 -4.96 11.01 -21.61
C PHE A 17 -6.24 10.89 -22.42
N GLU A 18 -6.63 11.97 -23.12
CA GLU A 18 -7.63 11.91 -24.18
C GLU A 18 -6.90 11.49 -25.46
N LEU A 19 -7.12 10.26 -25.90
CA LEU A 19 -6.72 9.83 -27.23
C LEU A 19 -7.80 10.32 -28.19
N THR A 20 -7.57 11.47 -28.84
CA THR A 20 -8.44 11.91 -29.94
C THR A 20 -8.23 10.95 -31.12
N GLY A 21 -9.21 10.10 -31.38
CA GLY A 21 -9.18 9.09 -32.44
C GLY A 21 -8.79 9.68 -33.80
N GLY A 22 -7.78 9.09 -34.43
CA GLY A 22 -7.54 9.25 -35.86
C GLY A 22 -8.73 8.69 -36.62
N GLY A 23 -9.25 9.45 -37.59
CA GLY A 23 -10.41 9.06 -38.37
C GLY A 23 -10.15 7.80 -39.20
N TYR A 24 -11.11 6.88 -39.21
CA TYR A 24 -11.16 5.77 -40.15
C TYR A 24 -11.97 6.17 -41.38
N ILE A 25 -11.44 5.82 -42.56
CA ILE A 25 -12.08 5.96 -43.86
C ILE A 25 -13.08 4.81 -44.00
N PHE A 26 -14.34 5.12 -44.34
CA PHE A 26 -15.38 4.14 -44.64
C PHE A 26 -15.01 3.34 -45.89
N HIS A 27 -15.17 2.01 -45.85
CA HIS A 27 -15.21 1.17 -47.04
C HIS A 27 -16.54 0.41 -47.09
N ASP A 28 -17.20 0.52 -48.25
CA ASP A 28 -18.47 -0.09 -48.62
C ASP A 28 -18.44 -1.63 -48.53
N ASP A 29 -19.62 -2.23 -48.28
CA ASP A 29 -19.93 -3.63 -47.91
C ASP A 29 -19.56 -4.76 -48.91
N ASP A 30 -18.54 -4.62 -49.77
CA ASP A 30 -18.21 -5.63 -50.81
C ASP A 30 -16.72 -6.03 -50.87
N ASP A 31 -16.03 -6.26 -49.73
CA ASP A 31 -14.67 -6.84 -49.72
C ASP A 31 -14.64 -8.31 -49.23
N PRO A 32 -14.35 -9.29 -50.12
CA PRO A 32 -14.29 -10.71 -49.78
C PRO A 32 -12.95 -11.17 -49.16
N TYR A 33 -12.03 -10.26 -48.80
CA TYR A 33 -10.80 -10.58 -48.07
C TYR A 33 -10.89 -10.18 -46.59
N PHE A 34 -11.77 -10.84 -45.84
CA PHE A 34 -11.74 -10.80 -44.38
C PHE A 34 -10.62 -11.74 -43.88
N GLU A 35 -9.39 -11.24 -43.83
CA GLU A 35 -8.39 -11.81 -42.92
C GLU A 35 -8.66 -11.24 -41.52
N GLU A 36 -8.79 -12.13 -40.52
CA GLU A 36 -8.79 -11.76 -39.11
C GLU A 36 -7.56 -10.90 -38.83
N THR A 37 -7.73 -9.58 -38.74
CA THR A 37 -6.69 -8.68 -38.29
C THR A 37 -6.51 -8.92 -36.80
N SER A 38 -5.48 -9.73 -36.50
CA SER A 38 -4.89 -9.89 -35.18
C SER A 38 -4.78 -8.53 -34.48
N GLU A 39 -5.24 -8.45 -33.23
CA GLU A 39 -4.90 -7.47 -32.18
C GLU A 39 -3.84 -6.43 -32.61
N GLU A 40 -4.21 -5.46 -33.46
CA GLU A 40 -3.30 -4.36 -33.77
C GLU A 40 -3.33 -3.43 -32.56
N GLU A 41 -2.27 -3.49 -31.75
CA GLU A 41 -2.01 -2.56 -30.66
C GLU A 41 -2.28 -1.13 -31.15
N ILE A 42 -3.29 -0.48 -30.58
CA ILE A 42 -3.68 0.90 -30.92
C ILE A 42 -2.42 1.77 -30.82
N PRO A 43 -1.93 2.35 -31.94
CA PRO A 43 -0.69 3.11 -31.95
C PRO A 43 -0.79 4.31 -31.01
N GLY A 44 -0.04 4.28 -29.91
CA GLY A 44 -0.05 5.34 -28.90
C GLY A 44 -0.77 5.00 -27.60
N ASP A 45 -1.23 3.76 -27.38
CA ASP A 45 -1.76 3.34 -26.08
C ASP A 45 -0.68 3.41 -24.99
N PRO A 46 -0.81 4.30 -23.98
CA PRO A 46 0.16 4.41 -22.89
C PRO A 46 0.08 3.22 -21.92
N LEU A 47 -0.99 2.43 -21.96
CA LEU A 47 -1.20 1.27 -21.11
C LEU A 47 -0.75 0.03 -21.84
N ARG A 48 0.23 -0.69 -21.28
CA ARG A 48 0.63 -1.99 -21.82
C ARG A 48 -0.13 -3.09 -21.11
N ASP A 49 -0.42 -4.16 -21.84
CA ASP A 49 -1.04 -5.35 -21.28
C ASP A 49 0.00 -6.11 -20.43
N HIS A 50 0.11 -5.70 -19.17
CA HIS A 50 1.14 -6.15 -18.27
C HIS A 50 0.70 -7.43 -17.56
N LYS A 51 1.33 -8.57 -17.85
CA LYS A 51 1.14 -9.80 -17.05
C LYS A 51 1.71 -9.69 -15.62
N LYS A 52 2.63 -8.73 -15.40
CA LYS A 52 3.33 -8.48 -14.12
C LYS A 52 3.32 -7.00 -13.80
N CYS A 53 3.21 -6.67 -12.51
CA CYS A 53 3.24 -5.31 -12.01
C CYS A 53 4.57 -4.63 -12.39
N PRO A 54 4.54 -3.43 -12.99
CA PRO A 54 5.74 -2.73 -13.41
C PRO A 54 6.64 -2.31 -12.25
N TYR A 55 6.11 -2.26 -11.02
CA TYR A 55 6.85 -1.82 -9.83
C TYR A 55 7.41 -2.98 -9.02
N CYS A 56 6.57 -3.92 -8.58
CA CYS A 56 6.99 -5.00 -7.68
C CYS A 56 7.07 -6.37 -8.38
N SER A 57 6.84 -6.45 -9.69
CA SER A 57 6.88 -7.70 -10.49
C SER A 57 5.88 -8.79 -10.11
N THR A 58 5.00 -8.56 -9.12
CA THR A 58 3.89 -9.46 -8.77
C THR A 58 2.94 -9.61 -9.95
N LYS A 59 2.37 -10.81 -10.16
CA LYS A 59 1.34 -11.03 -11.19
C LYS A 59 0.18 -10.04 -11.00
N LEU A 60 -0.24 -9.40 -12.08
CA LEU A 60 -1.44 -8.55 -12.06
C LEU A 60 -2.69 -9.42 -12.17
N LEU A 61 -3.70 -9.05 -11.38
CA LEU A 61 -5.06 -9.56 -11.57
C LEU A 61 -5.76 -8.66 -12.59
N LYS A 62 -6.66 -9.25 -13.36
CA LYS A 62 -7.41 -8.61 -14.44
C LYS A 62 -8.89 -8.87 -14.20
N VAL A 63 -9.71 -7.82 -14.31
CA VAL A 63 -11.17 -7.91 -14.43
C VAL A 63 -11.52 -7.20 -15.72
N GLU A 64 -12.28 -7.88 -16.58
CA GLU A 64 -12.72 -7.36 -17.86
C GLU A 64 -14.15 -7.79 -18.12
N ASP A 65 -14.89 -6.98 -18.88
CA ASP A 65 -16.26 -7.25 -19.25
C ASP A 65 -16.68 -6.37 -20.43
N GLU A 66 -17.76 -6.78 -21.07
CA GLU A 66 -18.35 -6.13 -22.24
C GLU A 66 -19.86 -5.96 -22.02
N VAL A 67 -20.31 -4.70 -22.01
CA VAL A 67 -21.71 -4.35 -21.79
C VAL A 67 -22.31 -3.88 -23.10
N TYR A 68 -23.28 -4.64 -23.58
CA TYR A 68 -24.05 -4.34 -24.79
C TYR A 68 -25.38 -3.69 -24.40
N GLU A 69 -25.49 -2.39 -24.63
CA GLU A 69 -26.74 -1.66 -24.53
C GLU A 69 -27.36 -1.47 -25.92
N LYS A 70 -28.66 -1.16 -25.94
CA LYS A 70 -29.45 -1.02 -27.16
C LYS A 70 -28.84 -0.05 -28.19
N ASP A 71 -28.14 0.97 -27.71
CA ASP A 71 -27.58 2.04 -28.55
C ASP A 71 -26.08 2.32 -28.22
N SER A 72 -25.42 1.50 -27.39
CA SER A 72 -23.97 1.62 -27.13
C SER A 72 -23.31 0.30 -26.73
N HIS A 73 -22.04 0.15 -27.09
CA HIS A 73 -21.13 -0.86 -26.56
C HIS A 73 -20.19 -0.23 -25.55
N ARG A 74 -19.94 -0.90 -24.42
CA ARG A 74 -18.88 -0.50 -23.49
C ARG A 74 -18.00 -1.69 -23.16
N GLU A 75 -16.70 -1.49 -23.20
CA GLU A 75 -15.73 -2.46 -22.71
C GLU A 75 -14.94 -1.81 -21.59
N TYR A 76 -14.67 -2.57 -20.53
CA TYR A 76 -13.73 -2.12 -19.51
C TYR A 76 -12.77 -3.21 -19.15
N CYS A 77 -11.55 -2.80 -18.80
CA CYS A 77 -10.54 -3.69 -18.31
C CYS A 77 -9.73 -3.01 -17.19
N LEU A 78 -9.70 -3.64 -16.02
CA LEU A 78 -8.95 -3.20 -14.85
C LEU A 78 -7.86 -4.22 -14.54
N TRP A 79 -6.61 -3.77 -14.56
CA TRP A 79 -5.48 -4.53 -14.01
C TRP A 79 -5.08 -3.95 -12.67
N TYR A 80 -4.86 -4.81 -11.67
CA TYR A 80 -4.44 -4.36 -10.35
C TYR A 80 -3.49 -5.35 -9.65
N CYS A 81 -2.67 -4.80 -8.76
CA CYS A 81 -1.65 -5.53 -8.01
C CYS A 81 -2.07 -5.66 -6.54
N GLN A 82 -2.20 -6.89 -6.06
CA GLN A 82 -2.51 -7.14 -4.65
C GLN A 82 -1.34 -6.86 -3.69
N ASN A 83 -0.11 -6.70 -4.20
CA ASN A 83 1.08 -6.50 -3.34
C ASN A 83 1.40 -5.01 -3.09
N CYS A 84 1.44 -4.18 -4.14
CA CYS A 84 1.79 -2.77 -4.03
C CYS A 84 0.65 -1.82 -4.37
N ARG A 85 -0.55 -2.34 -4.66
CA ARG A 85 -1.75 -1.55 -5.03
C ARG A 85 -1.62 -0.70 -6.29
N PHE A 86 -0.62 -0.98 -7.12
CA PHE A 86 -0.61 -0.51 -8.50
C PHE A 86 -1.88 -0.96 -9.23
N TRP A 87 -2.47 -0.08 -10.02
CA TRP A 87 -3.57 -0.39 -10.92
C TRP A 87 -3.50 0.45 -12.21
N GLN A 88 -4.17 -0.05 -13.23
CA GLN A 88 -4.45 0.65 -14.48
C GLN A 88 -5.80 0.19 -15.02
N ALA A 89 -6.52 1.07 -15.71
CA ALA A 89 -7.81 0.74 -16.30
C ALA A 89 -7.93 1.28 -17.72
N ARG A 90 -8.58 0.52 -18.59
CA ARG A 90 -9.08 0.97 -19.89
C ARG A 90 -10.61 0.97 -19.84
N LEU A 91 -11.21 2.00 -20.42
CA LEU A 91 -12.64 2.10 -20.63
C LEU A 91 -12.86 2.54 -22.09
N TYR A 92 -13.58 1.71 -22.83
CA TYR A 92 -13.99 1.97 -24.20
C TYR A 92 -15.51 2.14 -24.22
N SER A 93 -16.00 3.15 -24.95
CA SER A 93 -17.43 3.31 -25.21
C SER A 93 -17.68 3.71 -26.65
N ASP A 94 -18.52 2.94 -27.32
CA ASP A 94 -18.89 3.13 -28.72
C ASP A 94 -20.41 3.24 -28.89
N PRO A 95 -20.94 4.40 -29.30
CA PRO A 95 -22.37 4.54 -29.59
C PRO A 95 -22.73 3.92 -30.95
N TYR A 96 -23.58 2.88 -30.95
CA TYR A 96 -23.98 2.11 -32.15
C TYR A 96 -24.72 2.92 -33.23
N ARG A 97 -25.22 4.12 -32.94
CA ARG A 97 -26.05 4.92 -33.87
C ARG A 97 -25.44 6.29 -34.21
N ALA A 98 -24.69 6.26 -35.31
CA ALA A 98 -24.56 7.26 -36.38
C ALA A 98 -24.85 8.74 -36.04
N CYS A 99 -23.74 9.49 -35.92
CA CYS A 99 -23.49 10.90 -36.25
C CYS A 99 -22.60 11.58 -35.18
N ILE A 100 -21.38 11.04 -34.99
CA ILE A 100 -20.19 11.63 -34.33
C ILE A 100 -20.44 12.17 -32.90
N PRO A 101 -19.96 11.45 -31.88
CA PRO A 101 -18.54 11.57 -31.50
C PRO A 101 -17.72 10.33 -31.85
N PRO A 102 -16.38 10.43 -31.91
CA PRO A 102 -15.53 9.23 -31.96
C PRO A 102 -15.79 8.35 -30.72
N ALA A 103 -15.54 7.04 -30.85
CA ALA A 103 -15.53 6.14 -29.70
C ALA A 103 -14.64 6.72 -28.60
N ASP A 104 -15.19 6.86 -27.40
CA ASP A 104 -14.47 7.42 -26.27
C ASP A 104 -13.56 6.34 -25.69
N HIS A 105 -12.26 6.63 -25.66
CA HIS A 105 -11.25 5.77 -25.07
C HIS A 105 -10.61 6.49 -23.89
N TRP A 106 -10.77 5.92 -22.71
CA TRP A 106 -10.11 6.40 -21.51
C TRP A 106 -9.08 5.39 -20.99
N ALA A 107 -7.90 5.91 -20.70
CA ALA A 107 -6.81 5.17 -20.08
C ALA A 107 -6.47 5.80 -18.73
N TYR A 108 -6.47 5.00 -17.67
CA TYR A 108 -6.10 5.39 -16.32
C TYR A 108 -4.91 4.59 -15.84
N LEU A 109 -3.97 5.28 -15.20
CA LEU A 109 -2.77 4.68 -14.65
C LEU A 109 -2.53 5.21 -13.24
N SER A 110 -2.28 4.31 -12.29
CA SER A 110 -1.76 4.71 -10.99
C SER A 110 -0.32 5.20 -11.12
N LYS A 111 -0.13 6.49 -10.85
CA LYS A 111 1.19 7.13 -10.88
C LYS A 111 1.72 7.22 -9.46
N LEU A 112 2.87 6.58 -9.22
CA LEU A 112 3.53 6.70 -7.93
C LEU A 112 4.06 8.12 -7.75
N ARG A 113 3.67 8.75 -6.64
CA ARG A 113 4.30 9.98 -6.19
C ARG A 113 5.74 9.66 -5.79
N LYS A 114 6.69 10.41 -6.33
CA LYS A 114 8.09 10.36 -5.86
C LYS A 114 8.21 11.20 -4.61
N PHE A 115 8.63 10.58 -3.52
CA PHE A 115 8.91 11.26 -2.26
C PHE A 115 10.37 11.70 -2.21
N ASN A 116 10.62 12.88 -1.67
CA ASN A 116 11.95 13.29 -1.22
C ASN A 116 12.22 12.65 0.16
N LYS A 117 13.39 12.92 0.75
CA LYS A 117 13.75 12.38 2.07
C LYS A 117 12.84 12.87 3.22
N ASN A 118 12.16 14.01 3.02
CA ASN A 118 11.31 14.66 4.03
C ASN A 118 9.85 14.32 3.75
N LEU A 119 9.35 13.27 4.39
CA LEU A 119 8.00 12.79 4.18
C LEU A 119 6.98 13.77 4.78
N PRO A 120 5.96 14.23 4.01
CA PRO A 120 4.90 15.04 4.57
C PRO A 120 4.07 14.23 5.58
N GLU A 121 3.57 14.88 6.64
CA GLU A 121 2.69 14.20 7.59
C GLU A 121 1.36 13.82 6.91
N GLY A 122 0.82 12.65 7.27
CA GLY A 122 -0.46 12.15 6.77
C GLY A 122 -0.43 11.54 5.36
N CYS A 123 0.74 11.17 4.82
CA CYS A 123 0.87 10.47 3.53
C CYS A 123 1.21 8.96 3.68
N SER A 124 0.77 8.35 4.77
CA SER A 124 1.16 6.99 5.18
C SER A 124 0.75 5.94 4.14
N GLU A 125 -0.42 6.11 3.51
CA GLU A 125 -0.93 5.22 2.44
C GLU A 125 -0.02 5.27 1.20
N GLU A 126 0.26 6.47 0.69
CA GLU A 126 1.12 6.64 -0.49
C GLU A 126 2.54 6.17 -0.21
N LEU A 127 3.01 6.36 1.02
CA LEU A 127 4.32 5.89 1.46
C LEU A 127 4.39 4.36 1.53
N ALA A 128 3.35 3.71 2.07
CA ALA A 128 3.26 2.25 2.10
C ALA A 128 3.27 1.66 0.69
N VAL A 129 2.49 2.24 -0.24
CA VAL A 129 2.50 1.89 -1.67
C VAL A 129 3.90 2.05 -2.25
N TYR A 130 4.56 3.18 -1.99
CA TYR A 130 5.88 3.49 -2.50
C TYR A 130 6.97 2.54 -1.98
N ILE A 131 6.93 2.18 -0.69
CA ILE A 131 7.85 1.20 -0.08
C ILE A 131 7.61 -0.20 -0.65
N ARG A 132 6.35 -0.65 -0.79
CA ARG A 132 6.03 -1.95 -1.39
C ARG A 132 6.48 -2.05 -2.85
N ALA A 133 6.39 -0.95 -3.59
CA ALA A 133 6.91 -0.82 -4.94
C ALA A 133 8.45 -0.82 -4.99
N HIS A 134 9.10 -0.22 -3.97
CA HIS A 134 10.55 -0.02 -3.93
C HIS A 134 11.14 -0.29 -2.53
N PRO A 135 11.25 -1.55 -2.09
CA PRO A 135 11.66 -1.88 -0.71
C PRO A 135 13.02 -1.30 -0.30
N ASN A 136 13.93 -1.14 -1.26
CA ASN A 136 15.27 -0.60 -1.01
C ASN A 136 15.27 0.88 -0.61
N LEU A 137 14.16 1.61 -0.78
CA LEU A 137 14.08 3.02 -0.39
C LEU A 137 13.91 3.21 1.12
N LEU A 138 13.49 2.16 1.85
CA LEU A 138 13.40 2.16 3.31
C LEU A 138 14.72 2.64 3.95
N TYR A 139 15.86 2.26 3.37
CA TYR A 139 17.22 2.60 3.85
C TYR A 139 17.62 4.07 3.62
N SER A 140 16.83 4.84 2.87
CA SER A 140 17.18 6.22 2.46
C SER A 140 16.40 7.31 3.19
N PHE A 141 15.43 6.92 4.02
CA PHE A 141 14.60 7.86 4.78
C PHE A 141 15.35 8.53 5.92
N ASP A 142 14.91 9.73 6.25
CA ASP A 142 15.26 10.38 7.50
C ASP A 142 14.78 9.51 8.69
N PRO A 143 15.64 9.28 9.71
CA PRO A 143 15.29 8.42 10.85
C PRO A 143 14.03 8.87 11.59
N THR A 144 13.85 10.18 11.82
CA THR A 144 12.68 10.70 12.54
C THR A 144 11.41 10.56 11.70
N CYS A 145 11.50 10.80 10.37
CA CYS A 145 10.38 10.49 9.48
C CYS A 145 10.03 8.99 9.49
N PHE A 146 11.04 8.11 9.56
CA PHE A 146 10.81 6.67 9.66
C PHE A 146 10.11 6.28 10.96
N GLU A 147 10.51 6.83 12.11
CA GLU A 147 9.84 6.60 13.40
C GLU A 147 8.36 7.00 13.36
N LYS A 148 8.05 8.17 12.81
CA LYS A 148 6.65 8.62 12.64
C LYS A 148 5.86 7.68 11.74
N PHE A 149 6.46 7.23 10.65
CA PHE A 149 5.83 6.25 9.76
C PHE A 149 5.62 4.89 10.44
N VAL A 150 6.56 4.42 11.26
CA VAL A 150 6.35 3.23 12.10
C VAL A 150 5.14 3.44 13.00
N ALA A 151 5.00 4.60 13.67
CA ALA A 151 3.82 4.88 14.49
C ALA A 151 2.51 4.80 13.68
N ASP A 152 2.47 5.35 12.46
CA ASP A 152 1.29 5.24 11.57
C ASP A 152 0.97 3.79 11.22
N VAL A 153 1.99 2.97 10.91
CA VAL A 153 1.84 1.54 10.63
C VAL A 153 1.25 0.82 11.84
N PHE A 154 1.74 1.10 13.05
CA PHE A 154 1.18 0.51 14.27
C PHE A 154 -0.26 0.95 14.50
N ARG A 155 -0.64 2.22 14.25
CA ARG A 155 -2.04 2.67 14.34
C ARG A 155 -2.96 1.88 13.40
N ALA A 156 -2.50 1.59 12.19
CA ALA A 156 -3.29 0.83 11.22
C ALA A 156 -3.45 -0.65 11.61
N ASN A 157 -2.42 -1.26 12.22
CA ASN A 157 -2.47 -2.65 12.67
C ASN A 157 -3.22 -2.85 13.98
N TYR A 158 -3.30 -1.82 14.84
CA TYR A 158 -3.88 -1.89 16.17
C TYR A 158 -4.94 -0.79 16.36
N THR A 159 -6.07 -0.93 15.67
CA THR A 159 -7.16 0.08 15.61
C THR A 159 -7.80 0.43 16.97
N HIS A 160 -7.63 -0.43 17.97
CA HIS A 160 -8.11 -0.22 19.34
C HIS A 160 -7.01 0.20 20.32
N ALA A 161 -5.79 0.43 19.85
CA ALA A 161 -4.67 0.90 20.65
C ALA A 161 -4.43 2.40 20.43
N GLU A 162 -3.95 3.08 21.48
CA GLU A 162 -3.42 4.43 21.35
C GLU A 162 -1.94 4.35 20.99
N VAL A 163 -1.52 5.01 19.90
CA VAL A 163 -0.11 4.98 19.44
C VAL A 163 0.41 6.40 19.28
N LEU A 164 1.44 6.72 20.06
CA LEU A 164 2.02 8.05 20.17
C LEU A 164 3.50 7.99 19.76
N HIS A 165 3.91 8.84 18.81
CA HIS A 165 5.35 9.08 18.59
C HIS A 165 5.84 9.97 19.74
N VAL A 166 6.80 9.46 20.50
CA VAL A 166 7.40 10.11 21.68
C VAL A 166 8.91 10.32 21.53
N GLY A 167 9.47 9.85 20.41
CA GLY A 167 10.88 9.93 20.08
C GLY A 167 11.38 11.37 19.93
N GLY A 168 12.59 11.59 20.42
CA GLY A 168 13.21 12.91 20.46
C GLY A 168 14.53 12.93 21.21
N PRO A 169 15.24 14.06 21.25
CA PRO A 169 16.51 14.16 21.95
C PRO A 169 16.37 13.72 23.43
N ASN A 170 17.12 12.69 23.83
CA ASN A 170 17.10 12.09 25.17
C ASN A 170 15.80 11.34 25.54
N ASP A 171 15.09 10.76 24.57
CA ASP A 171 13.90 9.92 24.78
C ASP A 171 14.13 8.63 25.58
N GLY A 172 15.39 8.31 25.90
CA GLY A 172 15.76 7.12 26.66
C GLY A 172 15.68 5.84 25.83
N GLY A 173 15.68 5.95 24.49
CA GLY A 173 15.62 4.82 23.57
C GLY A 173 14.21 4.31 23.29
N VAL A 174 13.18 5.13 23.50
CA VAL A 174 11.78 4.83 23.16
C VAL A 174 11.29 5.85 22.14
N ASP A 175 10.95 5.37 20.94
CA ASP A 175 10.53 6.22 19.83
C ASP A 175 9.00 6.30 19.70
N VAL A 176 8.31 5.20 20.05
CA VAL A 176 6.84 5.11 20.00
C VAL A 176 6.31 4.45 21.27
N LEU A 177 5.23 4.98 21.82
CA LEU A 177 4.45 4.39 22.89
C LEU A 177 3.15 3.83 22.31
N LEU A 178 2.87 2.56 22.57
CA LEU A 178 1.60 1.92 22.25
C LEU A 178 0.90 1.52 23.55
N ILE A 179 -0.38 1.88 23.69
CA ILE A 179 -1.23 1.47 24.79
C ILE A 179 -2.31 0.58 24.19
N ASP A 180 -2.29 -0.71 24.52
CA ASP A 180 -3.23 -1.67 23.95
C ASP A 180 -4.64 -1.53 24.55
N ALA A 181 -5.59 -2.33 24.05
CA ALA A 181 -6.98 -2.28 24.49
C ALA A 181 -7.16 -2.66 25.98
N GLU A 182 -6.19 -3.36 26.57
CA GLU A 182 -6.16 -3.74 27.99
C GLU A 182 -5.48 -2.67 28.86
N LYS A 183 -5.10 -1.53 28.25
CA LYS A 183 -4.35 -0.41 28.87
C LYS A 183 -2.91 -0.77 29.25
N GLU A 184 -2.35 -1.79 28.63
CA GLU A 184 -0.97 -2.17 28.88
C GLU A 184 -0.06 -1.38 27.94
N GLU A 185 1.02 -0.85 28.51
CA GLU A 185 2.00 -0.06 27.77
C GLU A 185 3.02 -0.96 27.06
N TRP A 186 3.32 -0.60 25.82
CA TRP A 186 4.35 -1.21 24.99
C TRP A 186 5.33 -0.12 24.55
N LEU A 187 6.59 -0.27 24.97
CA LEU A 187 7.66 0.64 24.55
C LEU A 187 8.25 0.16 23.21
N ILE A 188 8.21 1.00 22.19
CA ILE A 188 8.70 0.66 20.86
C ILE A 188 9.97 1.45 20.58
N GLN A 189 11.05 0.74 20.24
CA GLN A 189 12.29 1.32 19.74
C GLN A 189 12.45 1.02 18.25
N VAL A 190 12.74 2.04 17.47
CA VAL A 190 12.94 1.99 16.03
C VAL A 190 14.42 2.18 15.71
N LYS A 191 15.00 1.24 14.95
CA LYS A 191 16.36 1.35 14.43
C LYS A 191 16.34 1.42 12.92
N HIS A 192 16.64 2.61 12.42
CA HIS A 192 16.93 2.82 11.01
C HIS A 192 18.39 2.47 10.71
N ARG A 193 18.60 1.50 9.83
CA ARG A 193 19.90 1.14 9.25
C ARG A 193 19.98 1.69 7.83
N GLU A 194 21.15 2.15 7.43
CA GLU A 194 21.41 2.63 6.06
C GLU A 194 21.69 1.49 5.06
N THR A 195 21.83 0.25 5.54
CA THR A 195 22.24 -0.90 4.72
C THR A 195 21.42 -2.16 5.03
N GLN A 196 21.01 -2.87 3.98
CA GLN A 196 20.08 -4.01 4.01
C GLN A 196 20.61 -5.30 4.65
N ASN A 197 21.93 -5.53 4.64
CA ASN A 197 22.50 -6.84 4.99
C ASN A 197 23.10 -6.95 6.39
N ILE A 198 22.93 -5.92 7.23
CA ILE A 198 23.43 -5.93 8.60
C ILE A 198 22.34 -6.50 9.51
N ALA A 199 22.69 -7.50 10.31
CA ALA A 199 21.82 -8.02 11.35
C ALA A 199 21.72 -7.02 12.51
N GLU A 200 20.52 -6.87 13.07
CA GLU A 200 20.30 -6.03 14.25
C GLU A 200 20.99 -6.63 15.47
N ARG A 201 21.70 -5.79 16.23
CA ARG A 201 22.65 -6.23 17.26
C ARG A 201 21.96 -6.42 18.61
N VAL A 202 22.55 -7.29 19.44
CA VAL A 202 22.10 -7.51 20.83
C VAL A 202 22.10 -6.23 21.69
N SER A 203 22.92 -5.23 21.36
CA SER A 203 22.93 -3.94 22.06
C SER A 203 21.56 -3.27 22.02
N THR A 204 20.88 -3.30 20.87
CA THR A 204 19.54 -2.72 20.72
C THR A 204 18.53 -3.37 21.65
N ILE A 205 18.62 -4.69 21.84
CA ILE A 205 17.73 -5.42 22.76
C ILE A 205 18.02 -5.02 24.22
N ARG A 206 19.29 -4.83 24.57
CA ARG A 206 19.67 -4.37 25.91
C ARG A 206 19.24 -2.94 26.17
N ASP A 207 19.28 -2.08 25.16
CA ASP A 207 18.85 -0.69 25.26
C ASP A 207 17.36 -0.60 25.56
N ILE A 208 16.49 -1.31 24.80
CA ILE A 208 15.05 -1.33 25.09
C ILE A 208 14.74 -1.97 26.44
N LEU A 209 15.43 -3.05 26.82
CA LEU A 209 15.24 -3.67 28.15
C LEU A 209 15.61 -2.70 29.27
N GLY A 210 16.68 -1.90 29.09
CA GLY A 210 17.03 -0.83 30.01
C GLY A 210 15.92 0.22 30.12
N ALA A 211 15.36 0.65 28.99
CA ALA A 211 14.24 1.59 28.97
C ALA A 211 12.98 1.03 29.67
N MET A 212 12.67 -0.25 29.45
CA MET A 212 11.57 -0.97 30.09
C MET A 212 11.71 -0.99 31.62
N VAL A 213 12.90 -1.34 32.12
CA VAL A 213 13.18 -1.34 33.56
C VAL A 213 13.06 0.06 34.16
N VAL A 214 13.62 1.07 33.50
CA VAL A 214 13.58 2.47 33.98
C VAL A 214 12.15 3.01 34.02
N LYS A 215 11.31 2.65 33.04
CA LYS A 215 9.91 3.09 32.97
C LYS A 215 8.93 2.19 33.74
N GLY A 216 9.38 1.03 34.24
CA GLY A 216 8.51 0.06 34.92
C GLY A 216 7.50 -0.63 34.00
N VAL A 217 7.82 -0.77 32.72
CA VAL A 217 6.95 -1.35 31.69
C VAL A 217 7.45 -2.74 31.30
N GLY A 218 6.56 -3.75 31.32
CA GLY A 218 6.92 -5.15 31.08
C GLY A 218 6.98 -5.58 29.62
N ARG A 219 6.59 -4.71 28.67
CA ARG A 219 6.44 -5.05 27.25
C ARG A 219 7.18 -4.06 26.34
N GLY A 220 7.89 -4.59 25.36
CA GLY A 220 8.62 -3.78 24.39
C GLY A 220 8.63 -4.39 23.00
N ILE A 221 8.88 -3.55 22.00
CA ILE A 221 9.00 -3.94 20.59
C ILE A 221 10.24 -3.26 20.02
N VAL A 222 11.05 -4.02 19.28
CA VAL A 222 12.16 -3.47 18.50
C VAL A 222 11.82 -3.60 17.02
N VAL A 223 11.71 -2.46 16.34
CA VAL A 223 11.52 -2.37 14.89
C VAL A 223 12.86 -2.02 14.25
N SER A 224 13.30 -2.78 13.26
CA SER A 224 14.56 -2.49 12.55
C SER A 224 14.40 -2.64 11.04
N THR A 225 15.07 -1.77 10.28
CA THR A 225 15.19 -1.93 8.81
C THR A 225 16.16 -3.05 8.42
N ALA A 226 16.88 -3.64 9.39
CA ALA A 226 17.66 -4.85 9.19
C ALA A 226 16.78 -5.99 8.64
N ASN A 227 17.35 -6.87 7.83
CA ASN A 227 16.64 -8.04 7.32
C ASN A 227 16.51 -9.19 8.33
N ARG A 228 17.21 -9.12 9.46
CA ARG A 228 17.16 -10.10 10.55
C ARG A 228 17.76 -9.53 11.83
N PHE A 229 17.42 -10.16 12.94
CA PHE A 229 18.12 -9.99 14.22
C PHE A 229 19.28 -10.98 14.34
N SER A 230 20.36 -10.61 15.06
CA SER A 230 21.44 -11.55 15.32
C SER A 230 20.97 -12.67 16.26
N PRO A 231 21.59 -13.87 16.23
CA PRO A 231 21.25 -14.95 17.15
C PRO A 231 21.31 -14.51 18.62
N GLN A 232 22.29 -13.67 18.97
CA GLN A 232 22.45 -13.12 20.31
C GLN A 232 21.33 -12.13 20.68
N ALA A 233 20.81 -11.36 19.71
CA ALA A 233 19.67 -10.48 19.94
C ALA A 233 18.38 -11.29 20.20
N ILE A 234 18.15 -12.34 19.41
CA ILE A 234 17.02 -13.25 19.60
C ILE A 234 17.11 -13.95 20.96
N GLN A 235 18.30 -14.45 21.31
CA GLN A 235 18.53 -15.09 22.61
C GLN A 235 18.28 -14.12 23.77
N ALA A 236 18.79 -12.88 23.70
CA ALA A 236 18.57 -11.89 24.76
C ALA A 236 17.09 -11.54 24.96
N ALA A 237 16.31 -11.43 23.87
CA ALA A 237 14.87 -11.22 23.96
C ALA A 237 14.14 -12.42 24.59
N ALA A 238 14.58 -13.65 24.29
CA ALA A 238 14.03 -14.86 24.88
C ALA A 238 14.36 -15.00 26.38
N GLU A 239 15.59 -14.68 26.79
CA GLU A 239 16.04 -14.71 28.18
C GLU A 239 15.28 -13.70 29.06
N ALA A 240 14.93 -12.53 28.51
CA ALA A 240 14.17 -11.51 29.24
C ALA A 240 12.76 -11.96 29.66
N LYS A 241 12.17 -12.93 28.93
CA LYS A 241 10.84 -13.47 29.21
C LYS A 241 10.82 -14.41 30.41
N VAL A 242 11.96 -15.02 30.75
CA VAL A 242 12.07 -16.00 31.83
C VAL A 242 12.12 -15.30 33.19
N GLU A 243 11.57 -15.95 34.21
CA GLU A 243 11.71 -15.52 35.61
C GLU A 243 13.19 -15.31 35.99
N PRO A 244 13.53 -14.30 36.80
CA PRO A 244 12.63 -13.41 37.55
C PRO A 244 12.17 -12.15 36.79
N TYR A 245 12.50 -12.03 35.50
CA TYR A 245 12.32 -10.77 34.78
C TYR A 245 10.91 -10.60 34.20
N GLY A 246 10.34 -11.67 33.61
CA GLY A 246 8.98 -11.66 33.07
C GLY A 246 8.72 -10.61 31.98
N MET A 247 9.77 -10.09 31.32
CA MET A 247 9.69 -9.03 30.32
C MET A 247 9.48 -9.59 28.91
N THR A 248 8.56 -9.03 28.15
CA THR A 248 8.30 -9.46 26.77
C THR A 248 8.90 -8.46 25.78
N VAL A 249 9.77 -8.93 24.90
CA VAL A 249 10.32 -8.13 23.78
C VAL A 249 9.97 -8.80 22.45
N GLN A 250 9.20 -8.09 21.62
CA GLN A 250 8.91 -8.50 20.24
C GLN A 250 9.94 -7.93 19.27
N LEU A 251 10.28 -8.70 18.24
CA LEU A 251 11.29 -8.36 17.25
C LEU A 251 10.63 -8.23 15.88
N VAL A 252 10.71 -7.04 15.28
CA VAL A 252 10.13 -6.70 13.98
C VAL A 252 11.27 -6.33 13.03
N ASP A 253 11.67 -7.26 12.18
CA ASP A 253 12.63 -6.99 11.11
C ASP A 253 11.95 -6.36 9.89
N SER A 254 12.72 -5.94 8.88
CA SER A 254 12.17 -5.33 7.66
C SER A 254 11.19 -6.22 6.90
N GLY A 255 11.30 -7.54 7.01
CA GLY A 255 10.38 -8.48 6.38
C GLY A 255 9.03 -8.51 7.10
N ILE A 256 9.04 -8.55 8.43
CA ILE A 256 7.83 -8.42 9.26
C ILE A 256 7.21 -7.03 9.05
N PHE A 257 8.01 -5.98 9.14
CA PHE A 257 7.56 -4.60 8.95
C PHE A 257 6.90 -4.39 7.58
N ASN A 258 7.48 -4.95 6.51
CA ASN A 258 6.89 -4.87 5.17
C ASN A 258 5.51 -5.55 5.10
N ARG A 259 5.26 -6.62 5.86
CA ARG A 259 3.92 -7.25 5.97
C ARG A 259 2.95 -6.39 6.78
N MET A 260 3.43 -5.71 7.83
CA MET A 260 2.62 -4.77 8.60
C MET A 260 2.16 -3.56 7.78
N LEU A 261 2.68 -3.34 6.56
CA LEU A 261 2.17 -2.30 5.66
C LEU A 261 0.78 -2.62 5.10
N ASP A 262 0.32 -3.88 5.15
CA ASP A 262 -0.90 -4.31 4.47
C ASP A 262 -2.16 -3.53 4.91
N PRO A 263 -2.38 -3.27 6.22
CA PRO A 263 -3.49 -2.42 6.68
C PRO A 263 -3.35 -0.93 6.33
N VAL A 264 -2.15 -0.47 5.98
CA VAL A 264 -1.88 0.93 5.58
C VAL A 264 -2.09 1.12 4.08
N LEU A 265 -2.01 0.05 3.29
CA LEU A 265 -2.21 0.13 1.85
C LEU A 265 -3.66 0.53 1.53
N PRO A 266 -3.88 1.42 0.55
CA PRO A 266 -5.24 1.83 0.20
C PRO A 266 -6.04 0.62 -0.31
N ASP A 267 -7.23 0.42 0.23
CA ASP A 267 -8.15 -0.58 -0.28
C ASP A 267 -8.78 -0.07 -1.58
N ARG A 268 -8.74 -0.92 -2.62
CA ARG A 268 -9.32 -0.64 -3.94
C ARG A 268 -9.03 0.80 -4.42
N PRO A 269 -7.74 1.16 -4.62
CA PRO A 269 -7.33 2.54 -4.95
C PRO A 269 -7.90 3.07 -6.26
N TRP A 270 -8.42 2.18 -7.12
CA TRP A 270 -9.13 2.52 -8.36
C TRP A 270 -10.56 3.01 -8.11
N LEU A 271 -11.16 2.77 -6.94
CA LEU A 271 -12.59 2.98 -6.71
C LEU A 271 -12.99 4.45 -6.80
N SER A 272 -12.32 5.34 -6.06
CA SER A 272 -12.62 6.77 -6.10
C SER A 272 -12.43 7.37 -7.51
N PRO A 273 -11.31 7.12 -8.21
CA PRO A 273 -11.13 7.58 -9.58
C PRO A 273 -12.21 7.09 -10.55
N ILE A 274 -12.53 5.78 -10.52
CA ILE A 274 -13.55 5.21 -11.41
C ILE A 274 -14.95 5.73 -11.05
N THR A 275 -15.28 5.91 -9.77
CA THR A 275 -16.58 6.45 -9.34
C THR A 275 -16.84 7.85 -9.89
N GLN A 276 -15.80 8.67 -10.06
CA GLN A 276 -15.95 10.03 -10.63
C GLN A 276 -16.28 10.01 -12.13
N LEU A 277 -16.07 8.87 -12.79
CA LEU A 277 -16.24 8.70 -14.23
C LEU A 277 -17.50 7.90 -14.53
N ASP A 278 -17.63 6.75 -13.87
CA ASP A 278 -18.73 5.81 -14.00
C ASP A 278 -19.00 5.16 -12.64
N ALA A 279 -20.01 5.68 -11.95
CA ALA A 279 -20.40 5.21 -10.62
C ALA A 279 -21.04 3.80 -10.66
N GLU A 280 -21.66 3.42 -11.77
CA GLU A 280 -22.26 2.10 -11.93
C GLU A 280 -21.17 1.03 -12.09
N LEU A 281 -20.20 1.30 -12.97
CA LEU A 281 -19.01 0.46 -13.12
C LEU A 281 -18.21 0.35 -11.81
N ALA A 282 -18.04 1.46 -11.09
CA ALA A 282 -17.38 1.44 -9.80
C ALA A 282 -18.11 0.53 -8.79
N GLY A 283 -19.44 0.53 -8.79
CA GLY A 283 -20.28 -0.36 -7.99
C GLY A 283 -20.08 -1.83 -8.37
N TYR A 284 -20.17 -2.15 -9.65
CA TYR A 284 -19.92 -3.50 -10.16
C TYR A 284 -18.52 -4.02 -9.77
N LEU A 285 -17.47 -3.23 -10.02
CA LEU A 285 -16.10 -3.62 -9.67
C LEU A 285 -15.92 -3.76 -8.15
N ALA A 286 -16.65 -2.99 -7.35
CA ALA A 286 -16.61 -3.08 -5.90
C ALA A 286 -17.25 -4.37 -5.38
N ASP A 287 -18.24 -4.92 -6.08
CA ASP A 287 -18.90 -6.18 -5.75
C ASP A 287 -18.07 -7.39 -6.23
N GLU A 288 -17.46 -7.30 -7.42
CA GLU A 288 -16.63 -8.37 -7.99
C GLU A 288 -15.26 -8.50 -7.31
N ILE A 289 -14.64 -7.37 -6.94
CA ILE A 289 -13.30 -7.36 -6.34
C ILE A 289 -13.45 -7.18 -4.81
N PRO A 290 -13.23 -8.25 -4.02
CA PRO A 290 -13.37 -8.16 -2.58
C PRO A 290 -12.37 -7.17 -1.98
N SER A 291 -12.79 -6.52 -0.91
CA SER A 291 -11.92 -5.63 -0.14
C SER A 291 -10.75 -6.42 0.44
N ASN A 292 -9.54 -5.88 0.31
CA ASN A 292 -8.36 -6.52 0.90
C ASN A 292 -8.44 -6.49 2.43
N ASN A 293 -9.10 -5.48 2.98
CA ASN A 293 -9.30 -5.32 4.42
C ASN A 293 -10.33 -6.34 4.98
N GLN A 294 -11.19 -6.91 4.13
CA GLN A 294 -12.12 -7.97 4.52
C GLN A 294 -11.45 -9.36 4.58
N LEU A 295 -10.37 -9.57 3.82
CA LEU A 295 -9.62 -10.83 3.84
C LEU A 295 -8.80 -11.01 5.13
N GLU A 296 -8.37 -9.91 5.76
CA GLU A 296 -7.60 -9.95 7.00
C GLU A 296 -8.38 -10.44 8.22
N LEU A 297 -9.72 -10.31 8.23
CA LEU A 297 -10.59 -10.80 9.31
C LEU A 297 -10.49 -12.33 9.52
N PHE A 298 -9.96 -13.08 8.55
CA PHE A 298 -9.80 -14.53 8.62
C PHE A 298 -8.35 -14.99 8.86
N THR A 299 -7.35 -14.09 8.74
CA THR A 299 -5.93 -14.42 8.89
C THR A 299 -5.28 -13.88 10.18
N THR A 300 -5.93 -12.96 10.91
CA THR A 300 -5.36 -12.39 12.16
C THR A 300 -5.12 -13.42 13.27
N THR A 301 -5.70 -14.62 13.17
CA THR A 301 -5.55 -15.70 14.17
C THR A 301 -4.13 -16.28 14.28
N GLN A 302 -3.22 -16.01 13.34
CA GLN A 302 -1.88 -16.63 13.34
C GLN A 302 -0.74 -15.78 13.92
N LEU A 303 -0.92 -14.47 14.12
CA LEU A 303 0.13 -13.62 14.72
C LEU A 303 0.17 -13.69 16.26
N PHE A 304 -0.93 -14.10 16.87
CA PHE A 304 -0.99 -14.40 18.29
C PHE A 304 -0.99 -15.90 18.46
N GLY A 305 0.20 -16.48 18.60
CA GLY A 305 0.37 -17.82 19.18
C GLY A 305 -0.14 -17.82 20.62
N LEU A 306 -1.46 -17.83 20.79
CA LEU A 306 -2.16 -18.26 21.98
C LEU A 306 -2.38 -19.78 21.82
N ASN A 307 -1.38 -20.52 22.29
CA ASN A 307 -1.54 -21.80 22.97
C ASN A 307 -0.51 -21.85 24.10
#